data_AF-A0A2G6FQ01-F1
#
_entry.id   AF-A0A2G6FQ01-F1
#
_cell.length_a   1.000
_cell.length_b   1.000
_cell.length_c   1.000
_cell.angle_alpha   90.00
_cell.angle_beta   90.00
_cell.angle_gamma   90.00
#
_symmetry.space_group_name_H-M   'P 1'
#
loop_
_entity.id
_entity.type
_entity.pdbx_description
1 polymer ?
#
loop_
_entity_poly.entity_id
_entity_poly.type
_entity_poly.pdbx_seq_one_letter_code
_entity_poly.pdbx_strand_id
1 'polypeptide(L)' 'MLSTEKAVEKCRGQRGFTLIEILVVVAIIGVLAAIAIPQFAAYRTRALNKAAQSDVRNLATELEAYYAVYQVYPQ' A
#
# COMPACT_ATOMS: atom_id res chain seq x y z
N MET A 1 -57.44 5.28 33.65
CA MET A 1 -57.60 5.32 32.19
C MET A 1 -56.27 5.80 31.60
N LEU A 2 -55.23 4.97 31.78
CA LEU A 2 -54.51 4.26 30.71
C LEU A 2 -53.98 5.18 29.59
N SER A 3 -52.69 5.53 29.65
CA SER A 3 -51.77 5.31 28.51
C SER A 3 -50.34 5.84 28.64
N THR A 4 -49.91 6.47 29.75
CA THR A 4 -48.54 7.05 29.81
C THR A 4 -47.41 6.03 30.03
N GLU A 5 -47.66 4.71 29.93
CA GLU A 5 -46.67 3.68 30.29
C GLU A 5 -45.87 3.06 29.13
N LYS A 6 -46.01 3.48 27.87
CA LYS A 6 -45.33 2.79 26.76
C LYS A 6 -44.60 3.70 25.80
N ALA A 7 -43.37 4.09 26.15
CA ALA A 7 -42.37 4.49 25.15
C ALA A 7 -40.93 4.40 25.69
N VAL A 8 -40.54 3.25 26.23
CA VAL A 8 -39.10 2.90 26.28
C VAL A 8 -38.94 1.68 25.40
N GLU A 9 -38.86 1.94 24.09
CA GLU A 9 -38.53 0.94 23.09
C GLU A 9 -37.10 0.47 23.36
N LYS A 10 -36.99 -0.76 23.87
CA LYS A 10 -35.73 -1.39 24.20
C LYS A 10 -34.98 -1.67 22.89
N CYS A 11 -33.89 -0.94 22.63
CA CYS A 11 -32.94 -1.25 21.55
C CYS A 11 -32.29 -2.62 21.82
N ARG A 12 -32.99 -3.71 21.46
CA ARG A 12 -32.50 -5.08 21.55
C ARG A 12 -31.64 -5.36 20.32
N GLY A 13 -30.33 -5.20 20.44
CA GLY A 13 -29.45 -5.70 19.38
C GLY A 13 -28.03 -5.17 19.35
N GLN A 14 -27.36 -4.98 20.49
CA GLN A 14 -25.90 -4.88 20.45
C GLN A 14 -25.32 -6.30 20.51
N ARG A 15 -25.21 -6.94 19.34
CA ARG A 15 -24.42 -8.16 19.17
C ARG A 15 -22.96 -7.73 19.07
N GLY A 16 -22.18 -7.93 20.14
CA GLY A 16 -20.74 -7.73 20.12
C GLY A 16 -20.03 -8.79 19.27
N PHE A 17 -18.85 -8.47 18.76
CA PHE A 17 -17.97 -9.42 18.07
C PHE A 17 -17.58 -10.57 18.99
N THR A 18 -17.47 -11.77 18.42
CA THR A 18 -16.97 -12.93 19.16
C THR A 18 -15.43 -12.91 19.19
N LEU A 19 -14.85 -13.48 20.25
CA LEU A 19 -13.39 -13.64 20.33
C LEU A 19 -12.84 -14.51 19.20
N ILE A 20 -13.63 -15.48 18.73
CA ILE A 20 -13.23 -16.38 17.65
C ILE A 20 -13.18 -15.68 16.29
N GLU A 21 -14.08 -14.71 16.03
CA GLU A 21 -14.00 -13.88 14.82
C GLU A 21 -12.70 -13.08 14.79
N ILE A 22 -12.34 -12.44 15.89
CA ILE A 22 -11.09 -11.67 15.98
C ILE A 22 -9.88 -12.59 15.78
N LEU A 23 -9.89 -13.79 16.37
CA LEU A 23 -8.79 -14.76 16.28
C LEU A 23 -8.51 -15.22 14.84
N VAL A 24 -9.55 -15.55 14.08
CA VAL A 24 -9.39 -15.96 12.68
C VAL A 24 -8.93 -14.78 11.82
N VAL A 25 -9.45 -13.57 12.06
CA VAL A 25 -9.05 -12.37 11.32
C VAL A 25 -7.57 -12.06 11.51
N VAL A 26 -7.06 -12.04 12.75
CA VAL A 26 -5.64 -11.77 12.99
C VAL A 26 -4.74 -12.88 12.47
N ALA A 27 -5.21 -14.14 12.45
CA ALA A 27 -4.47 -15.24 11.85
C ALA A 27 -4.30 -15.03 10.33
N ILE A 28 -5.37 -14.66 9.61
CA ILE A 28 -5.31 -14.38 8.17
C ILE A 28 -4.40 -13.18 7.89
N ILE A 29 -4.58 -12.07 8.63
CA ILE A 29 -3.74 -10.87 8.47
C ILE A 29 -2.27 -11.20 8.76
N GLY A 30 -1.99 -12.05 9.76
CA GLY A 30 -0.63 -12.49 10.09
C GLY A 30 0.05 -13.22 8.94
N VAL A 31 -0.64 -14.17 8.29
CA VAL A 31 -0.11 -14.90 7.13
C VAL A 31 0.13 -13.95 5.96
N LEU A 32 -0.81 -13.05 5.67
CA LEU A 32 -0.66 -12.07 4.60
C LEU A 32 0.50 -11.11 4.86
N ALA A 33 0.64 -10.61 6.09
CA ALA A 33 1.71 -9.70 6.46
C ALA A 33 3.10 -10.35 6.39
N ALA A 34 3.21 -11.63 6.79
CA ALA A 34 4.45 -12.38 6.73
C ALA A 34 5.02 -12.48 5.31
N ILE A 35 4.16 -12.60 4.29
CA ILE A 35 4.58 -12.65 2.87
C ILE A 35 4.73 -11.23 2.31
N ALA A 36 3.80 -10.33 2.63
CA ALA A 36 3.73 -8.99 2.05
C ALA A 36 4.92 -8.10 2.44
N ILE A 37 5.37 -8.13 3.70
CA ILE A 37 6.45 -7.28 4.20
C ILE A 37 7.78 -7.51 3.45
N PRO A 38 8.33 -8.73 3.37
CA PRO A 38 9.59 -8.95 2.65
C PRO A 38 9.44 -8.71 1.14
N GLN A 39 8.29 -9.07 0.56
CA GLN A 39 8.02 -8.83 -0.85
C GLN A 39 8.00 -7.33 -1.18
N PHE A 40 7.34 -6.52 -0.35
CA PHE A 40 7.27 -5.07 -0.53
C PHE A 40 8.65 -4.42 -0.41
N ALA A 41 9.47 -4.84 0.56
CA ALA A 41 10.84 -4.37 0.70
C ALA A 41 11.68 -4.66 -0.56
N ALA A 42 11.61 -5.90 -1.07
CA ALA A 42 12.31 -6.28 -2.30
C ALA A 42 11.78 -5.51 -3.53
N TYR A 43 10.47 -5.31 -3.62
CA TYR A 43 9.86 -4.55 -4.71
C TYR A 43 10.31 -3.09 -4.71
N ARG A 44 10.37 -2.44 -3.54
CA ARG A 44 10.88 -1.07 -3.39
C ARG A 44 12.32 -0.94 -3.89
N THR A 45 13.21 -1.84 -3.47
CA THR A 45 14.61 -1.83 -3.93
C THR A 45 14.71 -2.04 -5.44
N ARG A 46 13.92 -2.97 -6.00
CA ARG A 46 13.88 -3.18 -7.46
C ARG A 46 13.36 -1.95 -8.21
N ALA A 47 12.35 -1.26 -7.67
CA ALA A 47 11.83 -0.04 -8.26
C ALA A 47 12.88 1.07 -8.27
N LEU A 48 13.62 1.26 -7.17
CA LEU A 48 14.72 2.23 -7.09
C LEU A 48 15.83 1.90 -8.09
N ASN A 49 16.25 0.63 -8.18
CA ASN A 49 17.26 0.22 -9.15
C ASN A 49 16.81 0.42 -10.60
N LYS A 50 15.54 0.14 -10.89
CA LYS A 50 14.96 0.39 -12.22
C LYS A 50 14.89 1.88 -12.55
N ALA A 51 14.51 2.72 -11.58
CA ALA A 51 14.50 4.17 -11.75
C ALA A 51 15.92 4.67 -12.07
N ALA A 52 16.91 4.32 -11.24
CA ALA A 52 18.30 4.70 -11.48
C ALA A 52 18.83 4.20 -12.84
N GLN A 53 18.49 2.98 -13.25
CA GLN A 53 18.86 2.47 -14.57
C GLN A 53 18.19 3.25 -15.71
N SER A 54 16.93 3.67 -15.54
CA SER A 54 16.23 4.51 -16.49
C SER A 54 16.88 5.89 -16.58
N ASP A 55 17.23 6.49 -15.44
CA ASP A 55 17.86 7.80 -15.38
C ASP A 55 19.20 7.81 -16.11
N VAL A 56 20.05 6.80 -15.89
CA VAL A 56 21.33 6.68 -16.61
C VAL A 56 21.13 6.54 -18.12
N ARG A 57 20.14 5.76 -18.56
CA ARG A 57 19.82 5.63 -20.00
C ARG A 57 19.32 6.93 -20.60
N ASN A 58 18.49 7.67 -19.87
CA ASN A 58 17.99 8.97 -20.29
C ASN A 58 19.16 9.95 -20.43
N LEU A 59 20.04 10.04 -19.43
CA LEU A 59 21.23 10.89 -19.48
C LEU A 59 22.15 10.50 -20.65
N ALA A 60 22.40 9.21 -20.88
CA ALA A 60 23.21 8.77 -22.02
C ALA A 60 22.60 9.23 -23.36
N THR A 61 21.28 9.10 -23.50
CA THR A 61 20.55 9.56 -24.69
C THR A 61 20.66 11.08 -24.86
N GLU A 62 20.57 11.84 -23.77
CA GLU A 62 20.72 13.30 -23.78
C GLU A 62 22.15 13.73 -24.14
N LEU A 63 23.17 13.03 -23.63
CA LEU A 63 24.57 13.28 -23.97
C LEU A 63 24.86 12.97 -25.44
N GLU A 64 24.33 11.86 -25.95
CA GLU A 64 24.42 11.52 -27.37
C GLU A 64 23.73 12.58 -28.24
N ALA A 65 22.56 13.06 -27.84
CA ALA A 65 21.85 14.14 -28.52
C ALA A 65 22.65 15.45 -28.50
N TYR A 66 23.29 15.80 -27.38
CA TYR A 66 24.14 16.97 -27.27
C TYR A 66 25.36 16.86 -28.19
N TYR A 67 26.03 15.69 -28.19
CA TYR A 67 27.17 15.43 -29.06
C TYR A 67 26.77 15.50 -30.55
N ALA A 68 25.60 14.98 -30.91
CA ALA A 68 25.10 15.05 -32.29
C ALA A 68 24.99 16.50 -32.79
N VAL A 69 24.60 17.44 -31.93
CA VAL A 69 24.45 18.87 -32.28
C VAL A 69 25.78 19.63 -32.22
N TYR A 70 26.55 19.45 -31.14
CA TYR A 70 27.73 20.30 -30.86
C TYR A 70 29.07 19.62 -31.14
N GLN A 71 29.09 18.33 -31.52
CA GLN A 71 30.28 17.53 -31.79
C GLN A 71 31.29 17.48 -30.61
N VAL A 72 30.83 17.80 -29.41
CA VAL A 72 31.60 17.79 -28.16
C VAL A 72 30.69 17.35 -27.02
N TYR A 73 31.22 16.58 -26.05
CA TYR A 73 30.45 16.25 -24.85
C TYR A 73 30.41 17.45 -23.90
N PRO A 74 29.31 17.64 -23.15
CA PRO A 74 29.23 18.68 -22.13
C PRO A 74 30.23 18.37 -21.00
N GLN A 75 30.94 19.40 -20.52
CA GLN A 75 31.99 19.30 -19.49
C GLN A 75 31.44 19.54 -18.09
#